data_AF-A0AAU7E3F6-F1
#
_entry.id   AF-A0AAU7E3F6-F1
#
_cell.length_a   1.000
_cell.length_b   1.000
_cell.length_c   1.000
_cell.angle_alpha   90.00
_cell.angle_beta   90.00
_cell.angle_gamma   90.00
#
_symmetry.space_group_name_H-M   'P 1'
#
loop_
_entity.id
_entity.type
_entity.pdbx_description
1 polymer ?
#
loop_
_entity_poly.entity_id
_entity_poly.type
_entity_poly.pdbx_seq_one_letter_code
_entity_poly.pdbx_strand_id
1 'polypeptide(L)'
;MKKYTLYGVLFTLFLILFVCIVVLFFRYGEINAMPEIIKEVAYKINTPKQENSKEETWQDKLSQLPKKNYVPAVQYFSMYFEVDTSAFEPKQRYYQLLISKNDVYSMFCLKQTLNLFNVQYSLVSTKDNTQIILDTDDKNILEGIIKKLKTYDIDTQIKEMWL
;
A
#
# COMPACT_ATOMS: atom_id res chain seq x y z
N MET A 1 18.79 -46.64 45.31
CA MET A 1 17.49 -46.22 44.73
C MET A 1 17.30 -44.69 44.65
N LYS A 2 18.36 -43.86 44.55
CA LYS A 2 18.23 -42.37 44.57
C LYS A 2 18.43 -41.67 43.20
N LYS A 3 18.94 -42.39 42.19
CA LYS A 3 19.19 -41.82 40.84
C LYS A 3 17.89 -41.74 40.03
N TYR A 4 17.11 -42.81 40.03
CA TYR A 4 15.81 -42.87 39.33
C TYR A 4 14.75 -41.93 39.93
N THR A 5 14.82 -41.63 41.22
CA THR A 5 13.95 -40.64 41.86
C THR A 5 14.26 -39.22 41.38
N LEU A 6 15.54 -38.90 41.13
CA LEU A 6 15.94 -37.59 40.61
C LEU A 6 15.50 -37.42 39.15
N TYR A 7 15.68 -38.45 38.32
CA TYR A 7 15.16 -38.43 36.94
C TYR A 7 13.64 -38.38 36.89
N GLY A 8 12.95 -39.06 37.82
CA GLY A 8 11.49 -38.99 37.94
C GLY A 8 11.00 -37.57 38.24
N VAL A 9 11.62 -36.88 39.20
CA VAL A 9 11.27 -35.49 39.55
C VAL A 9 11.62 -34.53 38.41
N LEU A 10 12.72 -34.75 37.69
CA LEU A 10 13.08 -33.91 36.54
C LEU A 10 12.08 -34.08 35.39
N PHE A 11 11.63 -35.30 35.13
CA PHE A 11 10.66 -35.61 34.08
C PHE A 11 9.27 -35.03 34.39
N THR A 12 8.83 -35.08 35.65
CA THR A 12 7.54 -34.48 36.04
C THR A 12 7.58 -32.96 35.90
N LEU A 13 8.68 -32.31 36.28
CA LEU A 13 8.85 -30.86 36.15
C LEU A 13 8.86 -30.43 34.67
N PHE A 14 9.51 -31.21 33.80
CA PHE A 14 9.50 -30.99 32.36
C PHE A 14 8.09 -31.10 31.76
N LEU A 15 7.32 -32.12 32.17
CA LEU A 15 5.94 -32.28 31.72
C LEU A 15 5.05 -31.11 32.14
N ILE A 16 5.19 -30.61 33.37
CA ILE A 16 4.44 -29.45 33.85
C ILE A 16 4.76 -28.21 33.02
N LEU A 17 6.04 -28.00 32.72
CA LEU A 17 6.51 -26.87 31.90
C LEU A 17 5.99 -26.98 30.46
N PHE A 18 6.01 -28.17 29.87
CA PHE A 18 5.47 -28.42 28.54
C PHE A 18 3.96 -28.12 28.47
N VAL A 19 3.19 -28.59 29.45
CA VAL A 19 1.74 -28.31 29.53
C VAL A 19 1.48 -26.81 29.68
N CYS A 20 2.26 -26.10 30.52
CA CYS A 20 2.13 -24.64 30.66
C CYS A 20 2.38 -23.92 29.33
N ILE A 21 3.42 -24.30 28.59
CA ILE A 21 3.73 -23.72 27.28
C ILE A 21 2.58 -23.96 26.30
N VAL A 22 2.07 -25.20 26.20
CA VAL A 22 0.95 -25.54 25.32
C VAL A 22 -0.30 -24.73 25.66
N VAL A 23 -0.63 -24.57 26.95
CA VAL A 23 -1.77 -23.75 27.40
C VAL A 23 -1.57 -22.27 27.03
N LEU A 24 -0.35 -21.73 27.18
CA LEU A 24 -0.04 -20.37 26.75
C LEU A 24 -0.17 -20.22 25.23
N PHE A 25 0.30 -21.19 24.45
CA PHE A 25 0.12 -21.20 22.99
C PHE A 25 -1.35 -21.27 22.57
N PHE A 26 -2.20 -22.04 23.24
CA PHE A 26 -3.63 -22.06 22.88
C PHE A 26 -4.40 -20.82 23.36
N ARG A 27 -4.03 -20.28 24.53
CA ARG A 27 -4.72 -19.12 25.11
C ARG A 27 -4.30 -17.79 24.49
N TYR A 28 -3.04 -17.68 24.06
CA TYR A 28 -2.48 -16.47 23.47
C TYR A 28 -2.11 -16.65 22.00
N GLY A 29 -2.26 -17.84 21.41
CA GLY A 29 -1.90 -18.12 20.00
C GLY A 29 -2.83 -17.53 18.95
N GLU A 30 -3.87 -16.79 19.36
CA GLU A 30 -4.57 -15.86 18.46
C GLU A 30 -3.84 -14.52 18.29
N ILE A 31 -2.51 -14.49 18.45
CA ILE A 31 -1.73 -13.45 17.77
C ILE A 31 -1.64 -13.87 16.30
N ASN A 32 -2.66 -13.48 15.54
CA ASN A 32 -2.57 -13.33 14.10
C ASN A 32 -1.49 -12.26 13.82
N ALA A 33 -0.22 -12.63 13.99
CA ALA A 33 0.92 -11.87 13.51
C ALA A 33 1.08 -12.16 12.02
N MET A 34 0.02 -11.87 11.26
CA MET A 34 0.16 -11.52 9.86
C MET A 34 0.37 -10.01 9.87
N PRO A 35 1.49 -9.47 9.35
CA PRO A 35 1.54 -8.04 9.07
C PRO A 35 0.33 -7.73 8.19
N GLU A 36 -0.45 -6.74 8.59
CA GLU A 36 -1.62 -6.23 7.85
C GLU A 36 -1.14 -5.61 6.53
N ILE A 37 -0.70 -6.45 5.61
CA ILE A 37 -0.46 -6.15 4.22
C ILE A 37 -1.27 -7.21 3.49
N ILE A 38 -2.28 -6.74 2.74
CA ILE A 38 -3.39 -7.51 2.16
C ILE A 38 -4.51 -7.81 3.17
N LYS A 39 -5.05 -6.76 3.82
CA LYS A 39 -6.50 -6.64 3.74
C LYS A 39 -6.77 -6.36 2.27
N GLU A 40 -7.39 -7.33 1.62
CA GLU A 40 -8.08 -7.14 0.36
C GLU A 40 -8.65 -5.72 0.36
N VAL A 41 -8.28 -4.95 -0.66
CA VAL A 41 -9.13 -3.85 -1.13
C VAL A 41 -10.41 -4.53 -1.61
N ALA A 42 -11.21 -5.01 -0.67
CA ALA A 42 -12.64 -5.12 -0.84
C ALA A 42 -13.05 -3.67 -1.06
N TYR A 43 -13.11 -3.31 -2.34
CA TYR A 43 -13.74 -2.10 -2.81
C TYR A 43 -15.11 -2.07 -2.13
N LYS A 44 -15.21 -1.33 -1.03
CA LYS A 44 -16.49 -0.97 -0.44
C LYS A 44 -17.09 -0.03 -1.47
N ILE A 45 -17.81 -0.62 -2.42
CA ILE A 45 -18.89 0.08 -3.09
C ILE A 45 -19.79 0.49 -1.94
N ASN A 46 -19.65 1.72 -1.49
CA ASN A 46 -20.72 2.39 -0.80
C ASN A 46 -21.81 2.53 -1.86
N THR A 47 -22.55 1.45 -2.14
CA THR A 47 -23.85 1.57 -2.77
C THR A 47 -24.64 2.35 -1.75
N PRO A 48 -25.01 3.63 -2.02
CA PRO A 48 -26.05 4.22 -1.22
C PRO A 48 -27.22 3.25 -1.29
N LYS A 49 -27.75 2.87 -0.12
CA LYS A 49 -29.01 2.16 -0.03
C LYS A 49 -30.08 3.13 -0.52
N GLN A 50 -30.18 3.27 -1.84
CA GLN A 50 -31.17 4.06 -2.51
C GLN A 50 -32.36 3.12 -2.71
N GLU A 51 -33.16 3.05 -1.66
CA GLU A 51 -34.55 2.62 -1.74
C GLU A 51 -35.28 3.67 -2.58
N ASN A 52 -35.17 3.57 -3.91
CA ASN A 52 -36.00 4.27 -4.90
C ASN A 52 -35.73 3.62 -6.27
N SER A 53 -36.74 2.94 -6.81
CA SER A 53 -36.84 2.33 -8.16
C SER A 53 -35.51 2.04 -8.88
N LYS A 54 -35.02 0.80 -8.77
CA LYS A 54 -33.93 0.29 -9.61
C LYS A 54 -34.29 0.47 -11.09
N GLU A 55 -33.72 1.48 -11.74
CA GLU A 55 -33.54 1.41 -13.19
C GLU A 55 -32.62 0.21 -13.45
N GLU A 56 -33.14 -0.80 -14.16
CA GLU A 56 -32.35 -1.97 -14.51
C GLU A 56 -31.14 -1.54 -15.36
N THR A 57 -29.95 -1.84 -14.86
CA THR A 57 -28.69 -1.62 -15.57
C THR A 57 -28.70 -2.44 -16.87
N TRP A 58 -27.95 -2.02 -17.90
CA TRP A 58 -27.87 -2.78 -19.16
C TRP A 58 -27.39 -4.23 -18.93
N GLN A 59 -26.58 -4.44 -17.90
CA GLN A 59 -26.10 -5.76 -17.46
C GLN A 59 -27.23 -6.63 -16.93
N ASP A 60 -28.12 -6.05 -16.11
CA ASP A 60 -29.31 -6.74 -15.60
C ASP A 60 -30.21 -7.16 -16.76
N LYS A 61 -30.48 -6.24 -17.69
CA LYS A 61 -31.28 -6.53 -18.89
C LYS A 61 -30.66 -7.62 -19.77
N LEU A 62 -29.34 -7.60 -19.94
CA LEU A 62 -28.61 -8.62 -20.71
C LEU A 62 -28.67 -9.99 -20.02
N SER A 63 -28.57 -10.03 -18.68
CA SER A 63 -28.61 -11.27 -17.90
C SER A 63 -29.99 -11.94 -17.92
N GLN A 64 -31.05 -11.14 -18.09
CA GLN A 64 -32.44 -11.59 -18.16
C GLN A 64 -32.86 -12.00 -19.58
N LEU A 65 -32.00 -11.85 -20.60
CA LEU A 65 -32.34 -12.26 -21.96
C LEU A 65 -32.57 -13.77 -22.04
N PRO A 66 -33.74 -14.22 -22.54
CA PRO A 66 -34.02 -15.63 -22.68
C PRO A 66 -33.08 -16.26 -23.70
N LYS A 67 -32.56 -17.45 -23.40
CA LYS A 67 -31.77 -18.24 -24.35
C LYS A 67 -32.62 -18.52 -25.58
N LYS A 68 -32.14 -18.11 -26.76
CA LYS A 68 -32.80 -18.33 -28.04
C LYS A 68 -32.20 -19.55 -28.74
N ASN A 69 -33.05 -20.35 -29.37
CA ASN A 69 -32.70 -21.59 -30.08
C ASN A 69 -32.16 -21.32 -31.50
N TYR A 70 -31.93 -20.05 -31.83
CA TYR A 70 -31.51 -19.60 -33.14
C TYR A 70 -30.39 -18.57 -32.97
N VAL A 71 -29.44 -18.63 -33.90
CA VAL A 71 -28.36 -17.64 -34.01
C VAL A 71 -28.71 -16.65 -35.13
N PRO A 72 -28.37 -15.36 -35.02
CA PRO A 72 -28.53 -14.43 -36.12
C PRO A 72 -27.67 -14.87 -37.30
N ALA A 73 -28.24 -14.91 -38.52
CA ALA A 73 -27.49 -15.22 -39.74
C ALA A 73 -26.72 -13.98 -40.22
N VAL A 74 -25.64 -13.63 -39.52
CA VAL A 74 -24.76 -12.52 -39.87
C VAL A 74 -23.33 -13.00 -40.03
N GLN A 75 -22.59 -12.35 -40.93
CA GLN A 75 -21.22 -12.76 -41.26
C GLN A 75 -20.20 -12.34 -40.19
N TYR A 76 -20.44 -11.22 -39.48
CA TYR A 76 -19.53 -10.70 -38.44
C TYR A 76 -20.31 -10.01 -37.32
N PHE A 77 -19.79 -10.15 -36.10
CA PHE A 77 -20.22 -9.38 -34.94
C PHE A 77 -19.07 -8.49 -34.49
N SER A 78 -19.34 -7.20 -34.28
CA SER A 78 -18.39 -6.26 -33.68
C SER A 78 -19.04 -5.62 -32.46
N MET A 79 -18.32 -5.65 -31.35
CA MET A 79 -18.71 -4.99 -30.12
C MET A 79 -17.67 -3.91 -29.82
N TYR A 80 -18.12 -2.67 -29.65
CA TYR A 80 -17.28 -1.54 -29.32
C TYR A 80 -17.64 -1.09 -27.92
N PHE A 81 -16.63 -0.94 -27.07
CA PHE A 81 -16.78 -0.40 -25.73
C PHE A 81 -15.99 0.90 -25.66
N GLU A 82 -16.69 1.99 -25.38
CA GLU A 82 -16.02 3.20 -24.89
C GLU A 82 -15.67 2.97 -23.44
N VAL A 83 -14.38 2.77 -23.19
CA VAL A 83 -13.85 2.71 -21.83
C VAL A 83 -13.84 4.14 -21.29
N ASP A 84 -14.49 4.36 -20.17
CA ASP A 84 -14.40 5.62 -19.44
C ASP A 84 -12.95 5.83 -18.98
N THR A 85 -12.27 6.77 -19.64
CA THR A 85 -10.87 7.11 -19.36
C THR A 85 -10.76 8.22 -18.32
N SER A 86 -11.85 8.67 -17.70
CA SER A 86 -11.81 9.65 -16.62
C SER A 86 -11.01 9.17 -15.40
N ALA A 87 -10.93 7.85 -15.17
CA ALA A 87 -10.06 7.25 -14.14
C ALA A 87 -8.57 7.18 -14.53
N PHE A 88 -8.25 7.42 -15.81
CA PHE A 88 -6.88 7.65 -16.28
C PHE A 88 -6.62 9.16 -16.31
N GLU A 89 -6.70 9.81 -15.14
CA GLU A 89 -6.13 11.13 -14.97
C GLU A 89 -4.66 11.12 -15.43
N PRO A 90 -4.16 12.22 -16.03
CA PRO A 90 -2.79 12.27 -16.52
C PRO A 90 -1.84 11.84 -15.40
N LYS A 91 -1.02 10.80 -15.68
CA LYS A 91 0.00 10.28 -14.76
C LYS A 91 0.59 11.42 -13.94
N GLN A 92 0.30 11.46 -12.63
CA GLN A 92 0.88 12.46 -11.73
C GLN A 92 2.38 12.46 -11.95
N ARG A 93 2.95 13.64 -12.20
CA ARG A 93 4.38 13.78 -12.45
C ARG A 93 5.09 13.62 -11.11
N TYR A 94 5.95 12.62 -11.02
CA TYR A 94 6.78 12.41 -9.84
C TYR A 94 8.14 13.04 -10.06
N TYR A 95 8.70 13.60 -9.01
CA TYR A 95 10.04 14.19 -9.06
C TYR A 95 10.96 13.48 -8.09
N GLN A 96 12.10 13.02 -8.59
CA GLN A 96 13.17 12.52 -7.75
C GLN A 96 14.03 13.69 -7.29
N LEU A 97 14.20 13.79 -5.97
CA LEU A 97 15.12 14.74 -5.35
C LEU A 97 16.47 14.05 -5.11
N LEU A 98 17.50 14.52 -5.80
CA LEU A 98 18.88 14.12 -5.61
C LEU A 98 19.54 15.11 -4.66
N ILE A 99 20.20 14.61 -3.61
CA ILE A 99 20.83 15.40 -2.56
C ILE A 99 22.34 15.10 -2.50
N SER A 100 23.15 16.12 -2.22
CA SER A 100 24.61 15.95 -2.13
C SER A 100 25.09 15.35 -0.80
N LYS A 101 24.31 15.50 0.29
CA LYS A 101 24.67 15.07 1.65
C LYS A 101 23.59 14.19 2.26
N ASN A 102 24.01 13.09 2.89
CA ASN A 102 23.14 12.08 3.51
C ASN A 102 23.44 11.86 5.01
N ASP A 103 24.05 12.83 5.67
CA ASP A 103 24.26 12.76 7.12
C ASP A 103 22.95 12.98 7.90
N VAL A 104 22.98 12.67 9.20
CA VAL A 104 21.81 12.74 10.09
C VAL A 104 21.22 14.15 10.15
N TYR A 105 22.06 15.19 10.14
CA TYR A 105 21.61 16.58 10.18
C TYR A 105 20.94 16.97 8.86
N SER A 106 21.57 16.64 7.73
CA SER A 106 21.01 16.87 6.40
C SER A 106 19.64 16.19 6.23
N MET A 107 19.48 14.96 6.72
CA MET A 107 18.20 14.24 6.68
C MET A 107 17.12 14.87 7.55
N PHE A 108 17.50 15.41 8.71
CA PHE A 108 16.57 16.14 9.56
C PHE A 108 16.08 17.43 8.88
N CYS A 109 17.00 18.24 8.34
CA CYS A 109 16.68 19.47 7.62
C CYS A 109 15.82 19.20 6.38
N LEU A 110 16.10 18.10 5.66
CA LEU A 110 15.30 17.65 4.53
C LEU A 110 13.85 17.36 4.95
N LYS A 111 13.66 16.48 5.93
CA LYS A 111 12.31 16.11 6.40
C LYS A 111 11.53 17.31 6.90
N GLN A 112 12.19 18.19 7.67
CA GLN A 112 11.58 19.43 8.14
C GLN A 112 11.14 20.32 6.98
N THR A 113 11.98 20.46 5.96
CA THR A 113 11.67 21.27 4.77
C THR A 113 10.49 20.69 4.01
N LEU A 114 10.49 19.39 3.71
CA LEU A 114 9.39 18.74 2.98
C LEU A 114 8.05 18.85 3.72
N ASN A 115 8.08 18.70 5.05
CA ASN A 115 6.89 18.88 5.90
C ASN A 115 6.40 20.34 5.91
N LEU A 116 7.29 21.32 5.90
CA LEU A 116 6.94 22.74 5.87
C LEU A 116 6.22 23.13 4.57
N PHE A 117 6.60 22.53 3.44
CA PHE A 117 5.93 22.73 2.16
C PHE A 117 4.69 21.82 1.96
N ASN A 118 4.36 20.99 2.96
CA ASN A 118 3.22 20.07 2.93
C ASN A 118 3.21 19.13 1.71
N VAL A 119 4.40 18.70 1.27
CA VAL A 119 4.58 17.78 0.14
C VAL A 119 4.55 16.34 0.63
N GLN A 120 3.78 15.49 -0.04
CA GLN A 120 3.86 14.05 0.17
C GLN A 120 5.13 13.50 -0.48
N TYR A 121 5.89 12.70 0.25
CA TYR A 121 7.14 12.14 -0.24
C TYR A 121 7.36 10.71 0.23
N SER A 122 8.06 9.94 -0.58
CA SER A 122 8.64 8.66 -0.21
C SER A 122 10.15 8.82 -0.05
N LEU A 123 10.68 8.36 1.09
CA LEU A 123 12.11 8.39 1.39
C LEU A 123 12.58 6.98 1.71
N VAL A 124 13.48 6.47 0.87
CA VAL A 124 14.16 5.19 1.08
C VAL A 124 15.65 5.49 1.22
N SER A 125 16.17 5.32 2.43
CA SER A 125 17.60 5.50 2.71
C SER A 125 18.26 4.16 2.96
N THR A 126 19.27 3.87 2.15
CA THR A 126 20.19 2.74 2.27
C THR A 126 21.55 3.29 2.66
N LYS A 127 22.46 2.43 3.17
CA LYS A 127 23.80 2.83 3.65
C LYS A 127 24.58 3.71 2.65
N ASP A 128 24.38 3.47 1.35
CA ASP A 128 25.14 4.13 0.27
C ASP A 128 24.26 4.97 -0.68
N ASN A 129 22.93 4.95 -0.52
CA ASN A 129 22.02 5.64 -1.44
C ASN A 129 20.74 6.09 -0.74
N THR A 130 20.35 7.33 -0.94
CA THR A 130 19.06 7.88 -0.47
C THR A 130 18.23 8.28 -1.67
N GLN A 131 17.10 7.60 -1.84
CA GLN A 131 16.11 7.91 -2.85
C GLN A 131 14.96 8.67 -2.22
N ILE A 132 14.66 9.84 -2.78
CA ILE A 132 13.56 10.70 -2.34
C ILE A 132 12.70 10.97 -3.56
N ILE A 133 11.42 10.60 -3.47
CA ILE A 133 10.41 10.82 -4.51
C ILE A 133 9.37 11.77 -3.94
N LEU A 134 9.11 12.85 -4.66
CA LEU A 134 8.12 13.87 -4.33
C LEU A 134 6.87 13.65 -5.18
N ASP A 135 5.72 13.67 -4.51
CA ASP A 135 4.40 13.61 -5.12
C ASP A 135 3.82 15.03 -5.21
N THR A 136 4.27 15.77 -6.22
CA THR A 136 3.81 17.13 -6.50
C THR A 136 4.19 17.54 -7.92
N ASP A 137 3.30 18.26 -8.61
CA ASP A 137 3.51 18.85 -9.93
C ASP A 137 3.71 20.38 -9.87
N ASP A 138 3.66 20.98 -8.68
CA ASP A 138 3.78 22.41 -8.48
C ASP A 138 5.25 22.87 -8.50
N LYS A 139 5.62 23.53 -9.60
CA LYS A 139 6.97 24.07 -9.80
C LYS A 139 7.38 25.08 -8.72
N ASN A 140 6.45 25.86 -8.17
CA ASN A 140 6.76 26.84 -7.14
C ASN A 140 7.19 26.15 -5.84
N ILE A 141 6.54 25.02 -5.52
CA ILE A 141 6.88 24.20 -4.36
C ILE A 141 8.27 23.58 -4.56
N LEU A 142 8.55 23.02 -5.74
CA LEU A 142 9.86 22.47 -6.08
C LEU A 142 10.98 23.51 -5.93
N GLU A 143 10.81 24.70 -6.51
CA GLU A 143 11.78 25.80 -6.39
C GLU A 143 11.95 26.27 -4.94
N GLY A 144 10.86 26.33 -4.19
CA GLY A 144 10.85 26.66 -2.76
C GLY A 144 11.68 25.66 -1.94
N ILE A 145 11.51 24.37 -2.21
CA ILE A 145 12.27 23.29 -1.57
C ILE A 145 13.76 23.44 -1.88
N ILE A 146 14.15 23.61 -3.16
CA ILE A 146 15.56 23.78 -3.56
C ILE A 146 16.17 24.98 -2.82
N LYS A 147 15.47 26.12 -2.81
CA LYS A 147 15.96 27.35 -2.17
C LYS A 147 16.14 27.19 -0.66
N LYS A 148 15.20 26.50 -0.01
CA LYS A 148 15.27 26.25 1.44
C LYS A 148 16.39 25.30 1.80
N LEU A 149 16.55 24.20 1.05
CA LEU A 149 17.63 23.23 1.24
C LEU A 149 19.01 23.85 1.02
N LYS A 150 19.14 24.77 0.06
CA LYS A 150 20.38 25.54 -0.15
C LYS A 150 20.78 26.38 1.08
N THR A 151 19.83 26.83 1.89
CA THR A 151 20.11 27.58 3.13
C THR A 151 20.81 26.69 4.18
N TYR A 152 20.65 25.37 4.07
CA TYR A 152 21.29 24.38 4.94
C TYR A 152 22.58 23.81 4.32
N ASP A 153 23.10 24.40 3.23
CA ASP A 153 24.25 23.89 2.49
C ASP A 153 24.02 22.45 1.96
N ILE A 154 22.78 22.17 1.58
CA ILE A 154 22.36 20.92 0.93
C ILE A 154 22.06 21.25 -0.53
N ASP A 155 23.01 20.91 -1.40
CA ASP A 155 22.81 21.03 -2.85
C ASP A 155 21.84 19.96 -3.33
N THR A 156 20.87 20.38 -4.14
CA THR A 156 19.81 19.51 -4.63
C THR A 156 19.61 19.63 -6.13
N GLN A 157 19.29 18.51 -6.75
CA GLN A 157 18.89 18.44 -8.15
C GLN A 157 17.56 17.71 -8.26
N ILE A 158 16.70 18.18 -9.14
CA ILE A 158 15.40 17.56 -9.38
C ILE A 158 15.45 16.84 -10.73
N LYS A 159 15.03 15.58 -10.73
CA LYS A 159 14.88 14.76 -11.93
C LYS A 159 13.43 14.34 -12.07
N GLU A 160 12.82 14.68 -13.20
CA GLU A 160 11.47 14.22 -13.52
C GLU A 160 11.46 12.70 -13.73
N MET A 161 10.44 12.04 -13.17
CA MET A 161 10.21 10.61 -13.31
C MET A 161 8.79 10.35 -13.79
N TRP A 162 8.66 9.33 -14.64
CA TRP A 162 7.39 8.79 -15.10
C TRP A 162 7.24 7.41 -14.46
N LEU A 163 6.25 7.24 -13.58
CA LEU A 163 5.81 5.91 -13.14
C LEU A 163 4.76 5.36 -14.12
#